data_AF-A0A1G7S0T6-F1
#
_entry.id   AF-A0A1G7S0T6-F1
#
_cell.length_a   1.000
_cell.length_b   1.000
_cell.length_c   1.000
_cell.angle_alpha   90.00
_cell.angle_beta   90.00
_cell.angle_gamma   90.00
#
_symmetry.space_group_name_H-M   'P 1'
#
loop_
_entity.id
_entity.type
_entity.pdbx_description
1 polymer ?
#
loop_
_entity_poly.entity_id
_entity_poly.type
_entity_poly.pdbx_seq_one_letter_code
_entity_poly.pdbx_strand_id
1 'polypeptide(L)'
;MENEPVFYPDFAHPASQLSAFSLCIDVFIISLKNGEIVKFKPNDIAHFKEWLNRFKVRDVAVNDGLSHTHRTTNLSEAPNGFFNLIKRSKRK
;
A
#
# COMPACT_ATOMS: atom_id res chain seq x y z
N MET A 1 25.58 -1.40 11.43
CA MET A 1 24.75 -2.61 11.43
C MET A 1 24.26 -2.81 10.01
N GLU A 2 24.97 -3.63 9.24
CA GLU A 2 24.43 -4.15 8.00
C GLU A 2 23.19 -4.98 8.35
N ASN A 3 22.04 -4.59 7.81
CA ASN A 3 20.85 -5.43 7.93
C ASN A 3 21.06 -6.59 6.96
N GLU A 4 21.19 -7.81 7.51
CA GLU A 4 21.23 -9.04 6.71
C GLU A 4 20.10 -9.01 5.66
N PRO A 5 20.39 -9.32 4.39
CA PRO A 5 19.38 -9.33 3.35
C PRO A 5 18.32 -10.38 3.66
N VAL A 6 17.10 -9.94 3.95
CA VAL A 6 15.97 -10.85 4.19
C VAL A 6 15.32 -11.21 2.87
N PHE A 7 15.28 -12.50 2.58
CA PHE A 7 14.66 -13.07 1.39
C PHE A 7 13.32 -13.72 1.71
N TYR A 8 12.43 -13.71 0.71
CA TYR A 8 11.26 -14.56 0.71
C TYR A 8 11.58 -15.88 -0.01
N PRO A 9 11.04 -17.03 0.41
CA PRO A 9 11.25 -18.30 -0.28
C PRO A 9 10.93 -18.20 -1.78
N ASP A 10 11.80 -18.75 -2.62
CA ASP A 10 11.67 -18.77 -4.08
C ASP A 10 11.66 -17.39 -4.77
N PHE A 11 11.98 -16.32 -4.04
CA PHE A 11 12.09 -14.97 -4.58
C PHE A 11 13.54 -14.48 -4.56
N ALA A 12 14.06 -14.14 -5.74
CA ALA A 12 15.49 -13.88 -5.94
C ALA A 12 15.99 -12.55 -5.35
N HIS A 13 15.09 -11.64 -4.95
CA HIS A 13 15.46 -10.31 -4.49
C HIS A 13 15.20 -10.12 -2.99
N PRO A 14 16.14 -9.49 -2.26
CA PRO A 14 15.94 -9.19 -0.86
C PRO A 14 14.93 -8.06 -0.68
N ALA A 15 14.23 -8.06 0.46
CA ALA A 15 13.24 -7.04 0.82
C ALA A 15 13.79 -5.60 0.73
N SER A 16 15.08 -5.42 1.04
CA SER A 16 15.75 -4.12 1.04
C SER A 16 15.86 -3.49 -0.35
N GLN A 17 15.81 -4.29 -1.43
CA GLN A 17 15.86 -3.81 -2.80
C GLN A 17 14.48 -3.46 -3.36
N LEU A 18 13.40 -3.78 -2.66
CA LEU A 18 12.04 -3.55 -3.13
C LEU A 18 11.63 -2.09 -2.89
N SER A 19 10.89 -1.52 -3.84
CA SER A 19 10.40 -0.13 -3.78
C SER A 19 8.89 -0.08 -3.70
N ALA A 20 8.21 -0.80 -4.57
CA ALA A 20 6.75 -0.84 -4.64
C ALA A 20 6.27 -2.15 -5.27
N PHE A 21 5.01 -2.50 -5.04
CA PHE A 21 4.37 -3.63 -5.69
C PHE A 21 2.93 -3.30 -6.09
N SER A 22 2.39 -4.08 -7.02
CA SER A 22 0.98 -4.12 -7.35
C SER A 22 0.57 -5.57 -7.55
N LEU A 23 -0.61 -5.95 -7.05
CA LEU A 23 -1.19 -7.27 -7.25
C LEU A 23 -2.17 -7.21 -8.41
N CYS A 24 -1.90 -7.98 -9.46
CA CYS A 24 -2.81 -8.17 -10.59
C CYS A 24 -3.22 -9.63 -10.65
N ILE A 25 -4.47 -9.92 -10.28
CA ILE A 25 -5.02 -11.27 -10.18
C ILE A 25 -4.22 -12.11 -9.17
N ASP A 26 -3.27 -12.92 -9.64
CA ASP A 26 -2.42 -13.83 -8.86
C ASP A 26 -0.92 -13.56 -9.07
N VAL A 27 -0.57 -12.49 -9.79
CA VAL A 27 0.81 -12.10 -10.08
C VAL A 27 1.12 -10.77 -9.40
N PHE A 28 2.21 -10.76 -8.63
CA PHE A 28 2.78 -9.55 -8.09
C PHE A 28 3.73 -8.94 -9.12
N ILE A 29 3.47 -7.67 -9.45
CA ILE A 29 4.37 -6.83 -10.23
C ILE A 29 5.13 -5.98 -9.22
N ILE A 30 6.44 -6.19 -9.11
CA ILE A 30 7.29 -5.59 -8.09
C ILE A 30 8.30 -4.68 -8.76
N SER A 31 8.35 -3.42 -8.33
CA SER A 31 9.36 -2.45 -8.70
C SER A 31 10.50 -2.50 -7.70
N LEU A 32 11.71 -2.68 -8.21
CA LEU A 32 12.96 -2.61 -7.46
C LEU A 32 13.45 -1.16 -7.39
N LYS A 33 14.31 -0.86 -6.41
CA LYS A 33 14.91 0.47 -6.23
C LYS A 33 15.84 0.89 -7.37
N ASN A 34 16.40 -0.07 -8.11
CA ASN A 34 17.21 0.18 -9.29
C ASN A 34 16.36 0.51 -10.55
N GLY A 35 15.03 0.51 -10.43
CA GLY A 35 14.11 0.77 -11.54
C GLY A 35 13.69 -0.46 -12.33
N GLU A 36 14.23 -1.64 -12.02
CA GLU A 36 13.79 -2.89 -12.64
C GLU A 36 12.40 -3.30 -12.14
N ILE A 37 11.66 -4.01 -12.98
CA ILE A 37 10.34 -4.54 -12.67
C ILE A 37 10.38 -6.05 -12.82
N VAL A 38 10.04 -6.74 -11.73
CA VAL A 38 10.00 -8.20 -11.68
C VAL A 38 8.58 -8.68 -11.45
N LYS A 39 8.25 -9.82 -12.06
CA LYS A 39 6.96 -10.48 -11.87
C LYS A 39 7.18 -11.72 -11.02
N PHE A 40 6.37 -11.89 -9.99
CA PHE A 40 6.45 -13.04 -9.10
C PHE A 40 5.06 -13.59 -8.81
N LYS A 41 4.91 -14.91 -8.94
CA LYS A 41 3.69 -15.62 -8.60
C LYS A 41 3.99 -16.55 -7.41
N PRO A 42 3.67 -16.13 -6.18
CA PRO A 42 3.88 -16.96 -5.00
C PRO A 42 2.85 -18.09 -4.96
N ASN A 43 3.20 -19.18 -4.28
CA ASN A 43 2.25 -20.25 -3.95
C ASN A 43 1.17 -19.77 -2.96
N ASP A 44 1.56 -18.86 -2.05
CA ASP A 44 0.66 -18.22 -1.08
C ASP A 44 0.68 -16.71 -1.25
N ILE A 45 -0.39 -16.18 -1.85
CA ILE A 45 -0.57 -14.75 -2.14
C ILE A 45 -0.68 -13.94 -0.85
N ALA A 46 -1.39 -14.46 0.16
CA ALA A 46 -1.63 -13.74 1.41
C ALA A 46 -0.33 -13.59 2.21
N HIS A 47 0.43 -14.68 2.33
CA HIS A 47 1.71 -14.69 3.03
C HIS A 47 2.74 -13.78 2.36
N PHE A 48 2.82 -13.81 1.02
CA PHE A 48 3.73 -12.91 0.30
C PHE A 48 3.34 -11.43 0.45
N LYS A 49 2.05 -11.11 0.39
CA LYS A 49 1.56 -9.75 0.62
C LYS A 49 1.87 -9.27 2.04
N GLU A 50 1.69 -10.12 3.04
CA GLU A 50 2.03 -9.80 4.44
C GLU A 50 3.54 -9.51 4.60
N TRP A 51 4.39 -10.33 3.97
CA TRP A 51 5.83 -10.10 3.97
C TRP A 51 6.19 -8.74 3.36
N LEU A 52 5.63 -8.38 2.21
CA LEU A 52 5.83 -7.06 1.59
C LEU A 52 5.40 -5.91 2.51
N ASN A 53 4.24 -6.05 3.17
CA ASN A 53 3.72 -5.07 4.13
C ASN A 53 4.65 -4.94 5.36
N ARG A 54 5.16 -6.05 5.88
CA ARG A 54 6.11 -6.09 7.01
C ARG A 54 7.37 -5.30 6.71
N PHE A 55 7.86 -5.38 5.47
CA PHE A 55 9.02 -4.62 5.00
C PHE A 55 8.67 -3.22 4.47
N LYS A 56 7.43 -2.77 4.65
CA LYS A 56 6.93 -1.44 4.25
C LYS A 56 7.12 -1.16 2.74
N VAL A 57 7.03 -2.19 1.91
CA VAL A 57 7.02 -2.02 0.46
C VAL A 57 5.69 -1.38 0.06
N ARG A 58 5.72 -0.34 -0.79
CA ARG A 58 4.53 0.44 -1.12
C ARG A 58 3.58 -0.35 -2.03
N ASP A 59 2.33 -0.50 -1.64
CA ASP A 59 1.26 -1.01 -2.51
C ASP A 59 0.77 0.12 -3.44
N VAL A 60 0.95 -0.04 -4.75
CA VAL A 60 0.56 0.96 -5.76
C VAL A 60 -0.94 0.91 -6.03
N ALA A 61 -1.58 -0.24 -5.91
CA ALA A 61 -3.01 -0.40 -6.22
C ALA A 61 -3.90 0.19 -5.12
N VAL A 62 -3.44 0.20 -3.87
CA VAL A 62 -4.19 0.81 -2.75
C VAL A 62 -3.96 2.33 -2.68
N ASN A 63 -2.92 2.84 -3.34
CA ASN A 63 -2.63 4.27 -3.39
C ASN A 63 -3.32 4.94 -4.59
N ASP A 64 -4.66 4.91 -4.63
CA ASP A 64 -5.50 5.66 -5.59
C ASP A 64 -5.49 7.20 -5.34
N GLY A 65 -4.45 7.73 -4.68
CA GLY A 65 -4.39 9.13 -4.26
C GLY A 65 -5.31 9.51 -3.11
N LEU A 66 -6.15 8.59 -2.63
CA LEU A 66 -6.91 8.73 -1.40
C LEU A 66 -6.11 8.07 -0.27
N SER A 67 -5.42 8.89 0.51
CA SER A 67 -4.87 8.43 1.79
C SER A 67 -6.02 7.82 2.59
N HIS A 68 -6.05 6.49 2.70
CA HIS A 68 -6.83 5.83 3.73
C HIS A 68 -6.10 6.13 5.03
N THR A 69 -6.25 7.37 5.52
CA THR A 69 -6.00 7.66 6.92
C THR A 69 -6.82 6.64 7.65
N HIS A 70 -6.12 5.82 8.43
CA HIS A 70 -6.70 4.87 9.35
C HIS A 70 -7.73 5.61 10.20
N ARG A 71 -8.99 5.60 9.76
CA ARG A 71 -10.12 6.10 10.51
C ARG A 71 -10.46 5.00 11.49
N THR A 72 -9.61 4.86 12.52
CA THR A 72 -10.01 4.28 13.79
C THR A 72 -11.24 5.06 14.23
N THR A 73 -12.41 4.45 14.03
CA THR A 73 -13.66 4.88 14.61
C THR A 73 -13.57 4.71 16.11
N ASN A 74 -12.98 5.69 16.79
CA ASN A 74 -13.35 5.95 18.18
C ASN A 74 -14.74 6.57 18.13
N LEU A 75 -15.72 5.70 18.33
CA LEU A 75 -17.15 5.98 18.41
C LEU A 75 -17.45 6.44 19.84
N SER A 76 -16.95 7.62 20.23
CA SER A 76 -17.39 8.38 21.41
C SER A 76 -16.52 9.63 21.59
N GLU A 77 -16.85 10.70 20.89
CA GLU A 77 -16.89 12.08 21.40
C GLU A 77 -17.10 13.04 20.23
N ALA A 78 -18.34 13.50 20.07
CA ALA A 78 -18.59 14.77 19.41
C ALA A 78 -18.31 15.89 20.42
N PRO A 79 -17.54 16.91 20.02
CA PRO A 79 -18.10 18.24 20.15
C PRO A 79 -17.86 19.07 18.89
N ASN A 80 -18.96 19.52 18.30
CA ASN A 80 -19.18 20.88 17.80
C ASN A 80 -18.23 21.38 16.67
N GLY A 81 -18.71 21.40 15.42
CA GLY A 81 -17.97 22.12 14.38
C GLY A 81 -18.58 22.23 12.98
N PHE A 82 -19.53 23.16 12.80
CA PHE A 82 -19.69 24.01 11.60
C PHE A 82 -19.76 23.37 10.19
N PHE A 83 -20.90 22.75 9.85
CA PHE A 83 -21.32 22.66 8.45
C PHE A 83 -22.07 23.93 8.03
N ASN A 84 -21.34 24.97 7.61
CA ASN A 84 -21.95 26.04 6.84
C ASN A 84 -22.02 25.65 5.37
N LEU A 85 -23.16 25.07 5.02
CA LEU A 85 -23.61 24.78 3.67
C LEU A 85 -23.94 26.09 2.94
N ILE A 86 -22.98 26.71 2.26
CA ILE A 86 -23.29 27.81 1.34
C ILE A 86 -23.88 27.20 0.07
N LYS A 87 -25.21 27.17 0.02
CA LYS A 87 -25.98 26.97 -1.22
C LYS A 87 -25.66 28.12 -2.18
N ARG A 88 -25.12 27.79 -3.35
CA ARG A 88 -25.07 28.71 -4.49
C ARG A 88 -25.86 28.10 -5.65
N SER A 89 -27.16 28.37 -5.67
CA SER A 89 -28.04 28.05 -6.79
C SER A 89 -27.91 29.14 -7.86
N LYS A 90 -27.41 28.77 -9.05
CA LYS A 90 -27.61 29.55 -10.29
C LYS A 90 -29.10 29.56 -10.64
N ARG A 91 -29.65 30.70 -11.05
CA ARG A 91 -30.56 30.83 -12.22
C ARG A 91 -30.96 32.29 -12.47
N LYS A 92 -30.71 32.71 -13.72
CA LYS A 92 -31.29 33.78 -14.56
C LYS A 92 -31.49 35.16 -13.96
#